data_AF-A0A8J6UK78-F1
#
_entry.id   AF-A0A8J6UK78-F1
#
_cell.length_a   1.000
_cell.length_b   1.000
_cell.length_c   1.000
_cell.angle_alpha   90.00
_cell.angle_beta   90.00
_cell.angle_gamma   90.00
#
_symmetry.space_group_name_H-M   'P 1'
#
loop_
_entity.id
_entity.type
_entity.pdbx_description
1 polymer ?
#
loop_
_entity_poly.entity_id
_entity_poly.type
_entity_poly.pdbx_seq_one_letter_code
_entity_poly.pdbx_strand_id
1 'polypeptide(L)'
;MRANQSLDRSLAWAGLLLNAAGLPWLVQLLTSGGSMAAANWAVGLSAILPALVLGVVASAALVKGRRWGRVVAIVALGLSLAVTLSYGVVWLVLVPLARPLLATGLGVLVVVELLLLIYWCLPRPWWRNGAR
;
A
#
# COMPACT_ATOMS: atom_id res chain seq x y z
N MET A 1 -14.84 -22.18 -10.80
CA MET A 1 -14.37 -21.25 -9.75
C MET A 1 -14.81 -19.84 -10.13
N ARG A 2 -15.40 -19.03 -9.23
CA ARG A 2 -15.89 -17.69 -9.60
C ARG A 2 -14.67 -16.78 -9.84
N ALA A 3 -14.54 -16.18 -11.02
CA ALA A 3 -13.36 -15.39 -11.45
C ALA A 3 -12.82 -14.43 -10.37
N ASN A 4 -13.71 -13.77 -9.62
CA ASN A 4 -13.34 -12.82 -8.57
C ASN A 4 -12.54 -13.45 -7.41
N GLN A 5 -12.76 -14.73 -7.05
CA GLN A 5 -12.03 -15.37 -5.96
C GLN A 5 -10.56 -15.63 -6.28
N SER A 6 -10.25 -15.90 -7.55
CA SER A 6 -8.86 -16.09 -7.99
C SER A 6 -8.09 -14.77 -7.94
N LEU A 7 -8.73 -13.67 -8.38
CA LEU A 7 -8.16 -12.33 -8.32
C LEU A 7 -7.96 -11.85 -6.88
N ASP A 8 -8.92 -12.09 -5.98
CA ASP A 8 -8.77 -11.77 -4.55
C ASP A 8 -7.52 -12.39 -3.96
N ARG A 9 -7.31 -13.67 -4.27
CA ARG A 9 -6.20 -14.44 -3.74
C ARG A 9 -4.88 -13.96 -4.32
N SER A 10 -4.82 -13.70 -5.63
CA SER A 10 -3.64 -13.13 -6.28
C SER A 10 -3.29 -11.76 -5.72
N LEU A 11 -4.28 -10.87 -5.54
CA LEU A 11 -4.08 -9.53 -4.98
C LEU A 11 -3.65 -9.57 -3.51
N ALA A 12 -4.22 -10.49 -2.72
CA ALA A 12 -3.82 -10.67 -1.33
C ALA A 12 -2.37 -11.17 -1.21
N TRP A 13 -1.95 -12.11 -2.07
CA TRP A 13 -0.56 -12.57 -2.11
C TRP A 13 0.40 -11.49 -2.62
N ALA A 14 0.03 -10.77 -3.68
CA ALA A 14 0.81 -9.64 -4.17
C ALA A 14 0.97 -8.57 -3.08
N GLY A 15 -0.11 -8.22 -2.37
CA GLY A 15 -0.06 -7.31 -1.23
C GLY A 15 0.86 -7.82 -0.11
N LEU A 16 0.81 -9.11 0.21
CA LEU A 16 1.69 -9.70 1.22
C LEU A 16 3.17 -9.56 0.83
N LEU A 17 3.51 -9.91 -0.41
CA LEU A 17 4.88 -9.83 -0.92
C LEU A 17 5.38 -8.39 -0.99
N LEU A 18 4.56 -7.46 -1.50
CA LEU A 18 4.93 -6.05 -1.60
C LEU A 18 5.11 -5.40 -0.23
N ASN A 19 4.22 -5.65 0.73
CA ASN A 19 4.37 -5.11 2.08
C ASN A 19 5.57 -5.73 2.82
N ALA A 20 5.81 -7.04 2.63
CA ALA A 20 6.99 -7.69 3.19
C ALA A 20 8.29 -7.16 2.59
N ALA A 21 8.33 -6.90 1.27
CA ALA A 21 9.46 -6.27 0.59
C ALA A 21 9.60 -4.77 0.93
N GLY A 22 8.51 -4.12 1.32
CA GLY A 22 8.51 -2.73 1.78
C GLY A 22 9.27 -2.53 3.10
N LEU A 23 9.35 -3.55 3.96
CA LEU A 23 10.11 -3.49 5.22
C LEU A 23 11.63 -3.33 5.01
N PRO A 24 12.34 -4.18 4.23
CA PRO A 24 13.75 -3.97 3.95
C PRO A 24 13.98 -2.68 3.16
N TRP A 25 13.05 -2.29 2.28
CA TRP A 25 13.10 -0.98 1.61
C TRP A 25 13.04 0.18 2.61
N LEU A 26 12.17 0.10 3.62
CA LEU A 26 12.10 1.10 4.70
C LEU A 26 13.41 1.17 5.48
N VAL A 27 14.03 0.03 5.81
CA VAL A 27 15.35 0.01 6.47
C VAL A 27 16.40 0.73 5.62
N GLN A 28 16.41 0.49 4.31
CA GLN A 28 17.31 1.18 3.38
C GLN A 28 17.01 2.69 3.35
N LEU A 29 15.74 3.10 3.33
CA LEU A 29 15.34 4.51 3.35
C LEU A 29 15.84 5.23 4.61
N LEU A 30 15.71 4.58 5.77
CA LEU A 30 16.14 5.12 7.07
C LEU A 30 17.66 5.22 7.22
N THR A 31 18.40 4.33 6.55
CA THR A 31 19.87 4.25 6.63
C THR A 31 20.58 4.96 5.47
N SER A 32 19.84 5.44 4.47
CA SER A 32 20.41 6.00 3.23
C SER A 32 21.24 7.27 3.39
N GLY A 33 21.19 7.95 4.55
CA GLY A 33 22.06 9.09 4.89
C GLY A 33 22.00 10.26 3.90
N GLY A 34 21.29 11.34 4.25
CA GLY A 34 21.18 12.49 3.36
C GLY A 34 20.48 13.69 3.99
N SER A 35 20.23 14.73 3.19
CA SER A 35 19.60 15.99 3.64
C SER A 35 18.19 15.80 4.22
N MET A 36 17.52 14.70 3.89
CA MET A 36 16.19 14.35 4.43
C MET A 36 16.21 13.34 5.59
N ALA A 37 17.37 12.96 6.14
CA ALA A 37 17.44 11.87 7.13
C ALA A 37 16.44 12.01 8.29
N ALA A 38 16.32 13.18 8.91
CA ALA A 38 15.36 13.41 9.99
C ALA A 38 13.89 13.23 9.53
N ALA A 39 13.55 13.69 8.32
CA ALA A 39 12.22 13.49 7.74
C ALA A 39 11.96 12.02 7.40
N ASN A 40 12.95 11.29 6.89
CA ASN A 40 12.86 9.85 6.62
C ASN A 40 12.56 9.08 7.92
N TRP A 41 13.23 9.43 9.02
CA TRP A 41 12.97 8.82 10.33
C TRP A 41 11.58 9.16 10.86
N ALA A 42 11.19 10.44 10.84
CA ALA A 42 9.89 10.88 11.32
C ALA A 42 8.74 10.23 10.53
N VAL A 43 8.75 10.35 9.20
CA VAL A 43 7.69 9.81 8.32
C VAL A 43 7.76 8.29 8.25
N GLY A 44 8.96 7.73 8.21
CA GLY A 44 9.20 6.29 8.17
C GLY A 44 8.60 5.57 9.37
N LEU A 45 8.85 6.06 10.58
CA LEU A 45 8.35 5.43 11.80
C LEU A 45 6.89 5.76 12.08
N SER A 46 6.46 7.00 11.84
CA SER A 46 5.09 7.43 12.19
C SER A 46 4.02 7.00 11.19
N ALA A 47 4.39 6.78 9.92
CA ALA A 47 3.41 6.62 8.86
C ALA A 47 3.71 5.43 7.93
N ILE A 48 4.94 5.30 7.41
CA ILE A 48 5.28 4.21 6.48
C ILE A 48 5.25 2.85 7.20
N LEU A 49 5.88 2.74 8.38
CA LEU A 49 5.90 1.51 9.16
C LEU A 49 4.50 1.03 9.54
N PRO A 50 3.60 1.85 10.14
CA PRO A 50 2.24 1.41 10.42
C PRO A 50 1.45 1.06 9.15
N ALA A 51 1.66 1.76 8.03
CA ALA A 51 1.02 1.41 6.75
C ALA A 51 1.43 -0.01 6.30
N LEU A 52 2.73 -0.31 6.34
CA LEU A 52 3.28 -1.61 5.96
C LEU A 52 2.77 -2.72 6.89
N VAL A 53 2.78 -2.49 8.21
CA VAL A 53 2.27 -3.46 9.19
C VAL A 53 0.79 -3.75 8.94
N LEU A 54 -0.04 -2.72 8.77
CA LEU A 54 -1.46 -2.89 8.45
C LEU A 54 -1.65 -3.58 7.09
N GLY A 55 -0.81 -3.30 6.10
CA GLY A 55 -0.83 -3.95 4.80
C GLY A 55 -0.50 -5.45 4.87
N VAL A 56 0.50 -5.84 5.67
CA VAL A 56 0.81 -7.26 5.94
C VAL A 56 -0.37 -7.94 6.64
N VAL A 57 -0.92 -7.33 7.70
CA VAL A 57 -2.05 -7.87 8.46
C VAL A 57 -3.29 -8.03 7.57
N ALA A 58 -3.61 -7.02 6.76
CA ALA A 58 -4.71 -7.06 5.81
C ALA A 58 -4.53 -8.17 4.78
N SER A 59 -3.34 -8.26 4.18
CA SER A 59 -3.02 -9.27 3.17
C SER A 59 -3.09 -10.68 3.75
N ALA A 60 -2.54 -10.91 4.95
CA ALA A 60 -2.63 -12.19 5.65
C ALA A 60 -4.09 -12.57 6.00
N ALA A 61 -4.90 -11.61 6.43
CA ALA A 61 -6.32 -11.82 6.70
C ALA A 61 -7.10 -12.18 5.42
N LEU A 62 -6.80 -11.52 4.29
CA LEU A 62 -7.40 -11.81 2.99
C LEU A 62 -6.98 -13.18 2.43
N VAL A 63 -5.70 -13.57 2.58
CA VAL A 63 -5.22 -14.92 2.22
C VAL A 63 -5.96 -16.00 3.03
N LYS A 64 -6.29 -15.71 4.30
CA LYS A 64 -7.09 -16.58 5.17
C LYS A 64 -8.60 -16.47 4.95
N GLY A 65 -9.06 -15.71 3.95
CA GLY A 65 -10.49 -15.55 3.63
C GLY A 65 -11.30 -14.80 4.70
N ARG A 66 -10.65 -14.02 5.57
CA ARG A 66 -11.32 -13.28 6.65
C ARG A 66 -11.95 -12.01 6.10
N ARG A 67 -13.26 -11.84 6.29
CA ARG A 67 -14.04 -10.70 5.76
C ARG A 67 -13.54 -9.33 6.25
N TRP A 68 -13.04 -9.24 7.47
CA TRP A 68 -12.49 -8.01 8.04
C TRP A 68 -11.15 -7.58 7.40
N GLY A 69 -10.43 -8.50 6.75
CA GLY A 69 -9.17 -8.18 6.06
C GLY A 69 -9.35 -7.13 4.97
N ARG A 70 -10.54 -7.07 4.35
CA ARG A 70 -10.88 -6.05 3.36
C ARG A 70 -10.96 -4.64 3.97
N VAL A 71 -11.51 -4.51 5.19
CA VAL A 71 -11.57 -3.20 5.87
C VAL A 71 -10.16 -2.73 6.23
N VAL A 72 -9.34 -3.64 6.76
CA VAL A 72 -7.92 -3.32 7.08
C VAL A 72 -7.14 -2.98 5.81
N ALA A 73 -7.41 -3.64 4.68
CA ALA A 73 -6.78 -3.31 3.40
C ALA A 73 -7.10 -1.88 2.94
N ILE A 74 -8.37 -1.46 3.08
CA ILE A 74 -8.80 -0.09 2.74
C ILE A 74 -8.08 0.93 3.63
N VAL A 75 -8.00 0.67 4.93
CA VAL A 75 -7.28 1.55 5.88
C VAL A 75 -5.79 1.62 5.55
N ALA A 76 -5.16 0.48 5.27
CA ALA A 76 -3.74 0.41 4.92
C ALA A 76 -3.43 1.16 3.62
N LEU A 77 -4.25 0.95 2.58
CA LEU A 77 -4.12 1.66 1.29
C LEU A 77 -4.37 3.17 1.45
N GLY A 78 -5.34 3.56 2.26
CA GLY A 78 -5.61 4.98 2.56
C GLY A 78 -4.44 5.66 3.28
N LEU A 79 -3.83 4.96 4.26
CA LEU A 79 -2.65 5.46 4.94
C LEU A 79 -1.46 5.56 3.98
N SER A 80 -1.25 4.54 3.15
CA SER A 80 -0.19 4.52 2.12
C SER A 80 -0.34 5.70 1.16
N LEU A 81 -1.53 5.91 0.60
CA LEU A 81 -1.84 7.04 -0.29
C LEU A 81 -1.56 8.40 0.36
N ALA A 82 -1.99 8.60 1.60
CA ALA A 82 -1.76 9.85 2.32
C ALA A 82 -0.27 10.15 2.49
N VAL A 83 0.53 9.12 2.78
CA VAL A 83 1.98 9.23 2.95
C VAL A 83 2.67 9.44 1.61
N THR A 84 2.39 8.59 0.62
CA THR A 84 3.00 8.63 -0.72
C THR A 84 2.77 9.98 -1.39
N LEU A 85 1.56 10.53 -1.30
CA LEU A 85 1.28 11.87 -1.85
C LEU A 85 2.00 12.97 -1.09
N SER A 86 1.85 13.03 0.23
CA SER A 86 2.38 14.14 1.02
C SER A 86 3.90 14.16 1.02
N TYR A 87 4.52 13.02 1.36
CA TYR A 87 5.97 12.90 1.46
C TYR A 87 6.63 12.83 0.07
N GLY A 88 6.00 12.15 -0.89
CA GLY A 88 6.52 12.08 -2.26
C GLY A 88 6.59 13.44 -2.95
N VAL A 89 5.58 14.31 -2.76
CA VAL A 89 5.61 15.68 -3.29
C VAL A 89 6.74 16.50 -2.67
N VAL A 90 6.92 16.43 -1.35
CA VAL A 90 8.03 17.11 -0.66
C VAL A 90 9.38 16.61 -1.19
N TRP A 91 9.51 15.31 -1.44
CA TRP A 91 10.70 14.71 -2.02
C TRP A 91 11.00 15.21 -3.44
N LEU A 92 9.98 15.30 -4.30
CA LEU A 92 10.13 15.83 -5.67
C LEU A 92 10.59 17.29 -5.70
N VAL A 93 10.09 18.11 -4.78
CA VAL A 93 10.46 19.51 -4.67
C VAL A 93 11.92 19.65 -4.21
N LEU A 94 12.30 18.92 -3.16
CA LEU A 94 13.57 19.13 -2.47
C LEU A 94 14.75 18.31 -3.02
N VAL A 95 14.51 17.17 -3.68
CA VAL A 95 15.57 16.32 -4.24
C VAL A 95 15.63 16.47 -5.76
N PRO A 96 16.72 17.03 -6.32
CA PRO A 96 16.86 17.23 -7.76
C PRO A 96 17.21 15.97 -8.56
N LEU A 97 17.74 14.93 -7.91
CA LEU A 97 18.20 13.73 -8.59
C LEU A 97 17.04 12.90 -9.12
N ALA A 98 17.09 12.54 -10.41
CA ALA A 98 16.12 11.66 -11.08
C ALA A 98 14.63 12.09 -10.95
N ARG A 99 14.35 13.38 -10.75
CA ARG A 99 12.99 13.96 -10.64
C ARG A 99 11.95 13.40 -11.63
N PRO A 100 12.20 13.30 -12.95
CA PRO A 100 11.18 12.79 -13.87
C PRO A 100 10.87 11.30 -13.64
N LEU A 101 11.88 10.49 -13.35
CA LEU A 101 11.70 9.06 -13.04
C LEU A 101 10.94 8.88 -11.73
N LEU A 102 11.27 9.69 -10.72
CA LEU A 102 10.62 9.63 -9.43
C LEU A 102 9.17 10.14 -9.50
N ALA A 103 8.92 11.18 -10.28
CA ALA A 103 7.57 11.72 -10.49
C ALA A 103 6.67 10.72 -11.22
N THR A 104 7.19 10.10 -12.29
CA THR A 104 6.46 9.05 -13.01
C THR A 104 6.22 7.83 -12.12
N GLY A 105 7.23 7.39 -11.36
CA GLY A 105 7.09 6.29 -10.39
C GLY A 105 6.03 6.57 -9.32
N LEU A 106 6.06 7.76 -8.70
CA LEU A 106 5.06 8.19 -7.73
C LEU A 106 3.66 8.27 -8.34
N GLY A 107 3.54 8.82 -9.54
CA GLY A 107 2.26 8.90 -10.25
C GLY A 107 1.66 7.52 -10.54
N VAL A 108 2.47 6.59 -11.05
CA VAL A 108 2.04 5.21 -11.28
C VAL A 108 1.65 4.53 -9.97
N LEU A 109 2.45 4.69 -8.91
CA LEU A 109 2.16 4.10 -7.60
C LEU A 109 0.82 4.58 -7.04
N VAL A 110 0.57 5.90 -7.05
CA VAL A 110 -0.68 6.50 -6.59
C VAL A 110 -1.87 5.98 -7.39
N VAL A 111 -1.74 5.87 -8.72
CA VAL A 111 -2.80 5.32 -9.57
C VAL A 111 -3.09 3.86 -9.21
N VAL A 112 -2.05 3.04 -9.01
CA VAL A 112 -2.21 1.64 -8.61
C VAL A 112 -2.88 1.53 -7.23
N GLU A 113 -2.46 2.32 -6.25
CA GLU A 113 -3.06 2.34 -4.91
C GLU A 113 -4.52 2.77 -4.96
N LEU A 114 -4.86 3.79 -5.77
CA LEU A 114 -6.24 4.23 -5.98
C LEU A 114 -7.10 3.13 -6.63
N LEU A 115 -6.57 2.45 -7.66
CA LEU A 115 -7.28 1.34 -8.31
C LEU A 115 -7.54 0.19 -7.32
N LEU A 116 -6.56 -0.15 -6.49
CA LEU A 116 -6.71 -1.14 -5.43
C LEU A 116 -7.74 -0.70 -4.38
N LEU A 117 -7.71 0.57 -3.98
CA LEU A 117 -8.67 1.13 -3.03
C LEU A 117 -10.09 1.06 -3.60
N ILE A 118 -10.29 1.48 -4.85
CA ILE A 118 -11.57 1.40 -5.56
C ILE A 118 -12.03 -0.06 -5.63
N TYR A 119 -11.14 -0.97 -6.01
CA TYR A 119 -11.43 -2.40 -6.09
C TYR A 119 -11.92 -2.98 -4.76
N TRP A 120 -11.23 -2.65 -3.65
CA TRP A 120 -11.62 -3.09 -2.33
C TRP A 120 -12.81 -2.33 -1.75
N CYS A 121 -13.11 -1.13 -2.23
CA CYS A 121 -14.32 -0.39 -1.85
C CYS A 121 -15.57 -0.90 -2.57
N LEU A 122 -15.43 -1.43 -3.79
CA LEU A 122 -16.58 -1.82 -4.61
C LEU A 122 -17.47 -2.86 -3.90
N PRO A 123 -18.78 -2.59 -3.70
CA PRO A 123 -19.66 -3.48 -2.98
C PRO A 123 -19.76 -4.82 -3.72
N ARG A 124 -19.60 -5.92 -2.98
CA ARG A 124 -19.81 -7.26 -3.54
C ARG A 124 -21.24 -7.65 -3.21
N PRO A 125 -22.08 -7.96 -4.21
CA PRO A 125 -23.49 -8.24 -3.97
C PRO A 125 -23.63 -9.44 -3.02
N TRP A 126 -24.02 -9.14 -1.78
CA TRP A 126 -24.26 -10.10 -0.70
C TRP A 126 -25.40 -11.10 -1.02
N TRP A 127 -26.36 -10.73 -1.87
CA TRP A 127 -27.51 -11.56 -2.26
C TRP A 127 -27.14 -12.68 -3.24
N ARG A 128 -26.01 -12.56 -3.96
CA ARG A 128 -25.48 -13.65 -4.82
C ARG A 128 -24.84 -14.80 -4.04
N ASN A 129 -24.73 -14.67 -2.72
CA ASN A 129 -24.10 -15.66 -1.84
C ASN A 129 -25.09 -16.32 -0.88
N GLY A 130 -26.37 -15.89 -0.85
CA GLY A 130 -27.42 -16.47 0.00
C GLY A 130 -28.27 -17.55 -0.69
N ALA A 131 -27.99 -17.86 -1.97
CA ALA A 131 -28.58 -19.00 -2.67
C ALA A 131 -27.60 -20.19 -2.61
N ARG A 132 -27.42 -20.76 -1.43
CA ARG A 132 -26.93 -22.11 -1.16
C ARG A 132 -27.04 -22.42 0.32
#